data_AF-A0AAN7YP66-F1
#
_entry.id   AF-A0AAN7YP66-F1
#
_cell.length_a   1.000
_cell.length_b   1.000
_cell.length_c   1.000
_cell.angle_alpha   90.00
_cell.angle_beta   90.00
_cell.angle_gamma   90.00
#
_symmetry.space_group_name_H-M   'P 1'
#
loop_
_entity.id
_entity.type
_entity.pdbx_description
1 polymer ?
#
loop_
_entity_poly.entity_id
_entity_poly.type
_entity_poly.pdbx_seq_one_letter_code
_entity_poly.pdbx_strand_id
1 'polypeptide(L)'
;MAVKMGLALRWRLCTVSRPIKIEASFFHIATSRLREAQAQDPRLKDIDGLIRDQFAVLRKDYQVPKHPIILAHGLLGFEELHLAGPNLPGLRYWYGITEALAARGVEVITATVPASATIEERAARLAETIERKANGKAVNIIAHSMG
;
A
#
# COMPACT_ATOMS: atom_id res chain seq x y z
N MET A 1 -34.60 -53.02 8.56
CA MET A 1 -35.05 -51.66 8.20
C MET A 1 -33.85 -50.74 8.41
N ALA A 2 -32.93 -50.49 7.45
CA ALA A 2 -33.07 -49.62 6.27
C ALA A 2 -33.86 -48.34 6.61
N VAL A 3 -33.30 -47.13 6.55
CA VAL A 3 -32.95 -46.41 5.31
C VAL A 3 -31.89 -45.30 5.56
N LYS A 4 -30.98 -45.14 4.59
CA LYS A 4 -30.05 -44.00 4.34
C LYS A 4 -30.79 -42.75 3.86
N MET A 5 -30.30 -41.55 4.20
CA MET A 5 -30.26 -40.33 3.35
C MET A 5 -29.54 -39.24 4.16
N GLY A 6 -28.47 -38.54 3.75
CA GLY A 6 -27.95 -38.29 2.41
C GLY A 6 -28.53 -37.00 1.84
N LEU A 7 -28.04 -35.83 2.24
CA LEU A 7 -28.18 -34.60 1.45
C LEU A 7 -26.99 -33.66 1.66
N ALA A 8 -26.16 -33.63 0.62
CA ALA A 8 -25.13 -32.64 0.38
C ALA A 8 -25.78 -31.31 -0.04
N LEU A 9 -25.49 -30.23 0.68
CA LEU A 9 -25.79 -28.88 0.21
C LEU A 9 -24.58 -28.29 -0.51
N ARG A 10 -24.78 -28.27 -1.84
CA ARG A 10 -23.92 -27.78 -2.89
C ARG A 10 -23.92 -26.25 -2.85
N TRP A 11 -22.86 -25.63 -2.32
CA TRP A 11 -22.65 -24.18 -2.45
C TRP A 11 -22.28 -23.88 -3.90
N ARG A 12 -23.18 -23.24 -4.64
CA ARG A 12 -22.85 -22.67 -5.96
C ARG A 12 -21.86 -21.53 -5.75
N LEU A 13 -20.66 -21.71 -6.26
CA LEU A 13 -19.78 -20.60 -6.66
C LEU A 13 -20.52 -19.74 -7.68
N CYS A 14 -20.96 -18.56 -7.26
CA CYS A 14 -21.34 -17.49 -8.17
C CYS A 14 -20.11 -16.59 -8.36
N THR A 15 -19.18 -17.03 -9.20
CA THR A 15 -18.08 -16.20 -9.69
C THR A 15 -18.65 -15.14 -10.62
N VAL A 16 -18.85 -13.93 -10.10
CA VAL A 16 -18.98 -12.73 -10.95
C VAL A 16 -17.58 -12.21 -11.21
N SER A 17 -16.87 -12.89 -12.10
CA SER A 17 -15.62 -12.43 -12.69
C SER A 17 -15.96 -11.44 -13.81
N ARG A 18 -15.98 -10.15 -13.50
CA ARG A 18 -15.84 -9.11 -14.54
C ARG A 18 -14.41 -8.59 -14.50
N PRO A 19 -13.61 -8.77 -15.56
CA PRO A 19 -12.33 -8.10 -15.66
C PRO A 19 -12.57 -6.60 -15.83
N ILE A 20 -12.10 -5.79 -14.87
CA ILE A 20 -11.96 -4.35 -15.06
C ILE A 20 -10.86 -4.18 -16.11
N LYS A 21 -11.25 -3.89 -17.35
CA LYS A 21 -10.31 -3.45 -18.38
C LYS A 21 -9.88 -2.04 -18.03
N ILE A 22 -8.70 -1.92 -17.41
CA ILE A 22 -8.00 -0.64 -17.30
C ILE A 22 -7.32 -0.43 -18.65
N GLU A 23 -8.02 0.23 -19.57
CA GLU A 23 -7.42 0.77 -20.80
C GLU A 23 -6.41 1.86 -20.39
N ALA A 24 -5.14 1.46 -20.30
CA ALA A 24 -4.01 2.33 -20.00
C ALA A 24 -3.63 3.18 -21.22
N SER A 25 -4.58 3.97 -21.71
CA SER A 25 -4.45 4.66 -22.99
C SER A 25 -4.51 6.19 -22.85
N PHE A 26 -3.95 6.81 -21.78
CA PHE A 26 -3.91 8.29 -21.68
C PHE A 26 -2.72 8.91 -20.91
N PHE A 27 -1.57 8.25 -20.78
CA PHE A 27 -0.39 8.86 -20.12
C PHE A 27 0.93 8.77 -20.91
N HIS A 28 0.87 8.77 -22.24
CA HIS A 28 2.04 8.52 -23.09
C HIS A 28 2.66 9.71 -23.84
N ILE A 29 2.17 10.94 -23.71
CA ILE A 29 2.63 12.04 -24.59
C ILE A 29 3.54 13.10 -23.93
N ALA A 30 3.60 13.20 -22.59
CA ALA A 30 4.42 14.24 -21.93
C ALA A 30 5.76 13.76 -21.33
N THR A 31 6.04 12.46 -21.30
CA THR A 31 7.19 11.87 -20.58
C THR A 31 8.44 11.63 -21.42
N SER A 32 8.37 11.75 -22.75
CA SER A 32 9.52 11.45 -23.62
C SER A 32 10.64 12.49 -23.51
N ARG A 33 10.32 13.79 -23.40
CA ARG A 33 11.35 14.85 -23.34
C ARG A 33 12.09 14.94 -21.99
N LEU A 34 11.50 14.47 -20.90
CA LEU A 34 12.18 14.37 -19.59
C LEU A 34 13.07 13.11 -19.48
N ARG A 35 12.84 12.08 -20.31
CA ARG A 35 13.62 10.83 -20.29
C ARG A 35 15.08 11.01 -20.74
N GLU A 36 15.36 11.93 -21.66
CA GLU A 36 16.73 12.15 -22.15
C GLU A 36 17.56 13.02 -21.20
N ALA A 37 16.94 14.02 -20.54
CA ALA A 37 17.66 14.93 -19.65
C ALA A 37 18.06 14.29 -18.30
N GLN A 38 17.37 13.25 -17.85
CA GLN A 38 17.72 12.49 -16.62
C GLN A 38 18.62 11.28 -16.87
N ALA A 39 19.00 10.98 -18.12
CA ALA A 39 19.53 9.67 -18.47
C ALA A 39 20.81 9.29 -17.71
N GLN A 40 21.66 10.23 -17.28
CA GLN A 40 22.88 9.91 -16.52
C GLN A 40 23.34 11.07 -15.62
N ASP A 41 22.79 11.20 -14.41
CA ASP A 41 23.44 12.03 -13.38
C ASP A 41 24.82 11.43 -13.07
N PRO A 42 25.93 12.16 -13.31
CA PRO A 42 27.28 11.65 -13.12
C PRO A 42 27.57 11.23 -11.68
N ARG A 43 26.82 11.73 -10.68
CA ARG A 43 26.95 11.34 -9.27
C ARG A 43 26.44 9.92 -8.99
N LEU A 44 25.60 9.37 -9.87
CA LEU A 44 24.94 8.08 -9.70
C LEU A 44 25.60 6.96 -10.54
N LYS A 45 26.73 7.25 -11.19
CA LYS A 45 27.44 6.30 -12.07
C LYS A 45 28.09 5.15 -11.29
N ASP A 46 28.53 5.42 -10.06
CA ASP A 46 29.28 4.46 -9.23
C ASP A 46 28.40 3.79 -8.15
N ILE A 47 27.08 4.00 -8.19
CA ILE A 47 26.16 3.35 -7.26
C ILE A 47 25.72 2.02 -7.87
N ASP A 48 26.44 0.96 -7.51
CA ASP A 48 26.02 -0.41 -7.81
C ASP A 48 24.62 -0.66 -7.23
N GLY A 49 23.70 -1.10 -8.09
CA GLY A 49 22.34 -1.44 -7.69
C GLY A 49 21.31 -0.31 -7.79
N LEU A 50 21.60 0.79 -8.49
CA LEU A 50 20.57 1.78 -8.83
C LEU A 50 19.42 1.11 -9.60
N ILE A 51 18.28 0.98 -8.93
CA ILE A 51 17.05 0.47 -9.53
C ILE A 51 16.51 1.53 -10.48
N ARG A 52 16.83 1.40 -11.78
CA ARG A 52 16.28 2.27 -12.84
C ARG A 52 14.97 1.69 -13.37
N ASP A 53 15.07 0.58 -14.08
CA ASP A 53 13.92 0.00 -14.80
C ASP A 53 13.55 -1.41 -14.33
N GLN A 54 14.30 -1.98 -13.38
CA GLN A 54 14.14 -3.39 -12.95
C GLN A 54 12.75 -3.72 -12.37
N PHE A 55 12.00 -2.69 -11.96
CA PHE A 55 10.63 -2.80 -11.43
C PHE A 55 9.64 -1.90 -12.20
N ALA A 56 10.03 -1.38 -13.38
CA ALA A 56 9.13 -0.60 -14.23
C ALA A 56 7.96 -1.44 -14.79
N VAL A 57 8.17 -2.76 -14.90
CA VAL A 57 7.13 -3.72 -15.28
C VAL A 57 6.68 -4.49 -14.04
N LEU A 58 5.37 -4.48 -13.80
CA LEU A 58 4.76 -5.23 -12.71
C LEU A 58 4.94 -6.74 -12.93
N ARG A 59 5.53 -7.41 -11.94
CA ARG A 59 5.64 -8.87 -11.95
C ARG A 59 4.30 -9.50 -11.56
N LYS A 60 4.08 -10.73 -12.04
CA LYS A 60 2.89 -11.51 -11.67
C LYS A 60 2.83 -11.74 -10.16
N ASP A 61 3.98 -12.06 -9.56
CA ASP A 61 4.11 -12.38 -8.15
C ASP A 61 5.30 -11.66 -7.52
N TYR A 62 5.11 -11.24 -6.27
CA TYR A 62 6.12 -10.65 -5.40
C TYR A 62 6.19 -11.45 -4.10
N GLN A 63 7.40 -11.58 -3.57
CA GLN A 63 7.59 -12.24 -2.27
C GLN A 63 7.01 -11.36 -1.15
N VAL A 64 6.44 -12.03 -0.14
CA VAL A 64 5.93 -11.37 1.07
C VAL A 64 7.12 -10.79 1.86
N PRO A 65 7.06 -9.52 2.30
CA PRO A 65 8.11 -8.92 3.13
C PRO A 65 8.31 -9.68 4.44
N LYS A 66 9.57 -9.79 4.88
CA LYS A 66 9.93 -10.46 6.14
C LYS A 66 9.50 -9.67 7.39
N HIS A 67 9.38 -8.35 7.25
CA HIS A 67 9.08 -7.42 8.34
C HIS A 67 7.73 -6.75 8.12
N PRO A 68 6.99 -6.45 9.20
CA PRO A 68 5.74 -5.72 9.10
C PRO A 68 5.95 -4.37 8.40
N ILE A 69 4.91 -3.93 7.69
CA ILE A 69 4.89 -2.64 7.01
C ILE A 69 4.20 -1.61 7.90
N ILE A 70 4.88 -0.51 8.16
CA ILE A 70 4.31 0.70 8.74
C ILE A 70 3.92 1.66 7.62
N LEU A 71 2.65 2.04 7.57
CA LEU A 71 2.15 3.04 6.65
C LEU A 71 2.12 4.41 7.35
N ALA A 72 2.94 5.35 6.88
CA ALA A 72 3.09 6.70 7.43
C ALA A 72 2.52 7.74 6.45
N HIS A 73 1.49 8.47 6.89
CA HIS A 73 0.82 9.47 6.07
C HIS A 73 1.47 10.86 6.14
N GLY A 74 1.26 11.68 5.12
CA GLY A 74 1.79 13.05 5.01
C GLY A 74 0.87 14.13 5.56
N LEU A 75 1.05 15.37 5.06
CA LEU A 75 0.25 16.55 5.37
C LEU A 75 -1.22 16.33 4.99
N LEU A 76 -2.17 16.74 5.86
CA LEU A 76 -3.60 16.37 5.91
C LEU A 76 -3.95 15.08 6.66
N GLY A 77 -2.96 14.23 6.90
CA GLY A 77 -2.91 13.12 7.86
C GLY A 77 -4.18 12.61 8.55
N PHE A 78 -5.19 12.23 7.78
CA PHE A 78 -6.38 11.57 8.30
C PHE A 78 -6.18 10.06 8.17
N GLU A 79 -6.48 9.30 9.22
CA GLU A 79 -6.58 7.85 9.09
C GLU A 79 -7.89 7.49 8.38
N GLU A 80 -8.97 8.17 8.75
CA GLU A 80 -10.30 8.11 8.15
C GLU A 80 -10.98 9.48 8.24
N LEU A 81 -11.48 10.00 7.10
CA LEU A 81 -12.14 11.30 7.01
C LEU A 81 -13.62 11.12 6.71
N HIS A 82 -14.48 11.51 7.65
CA HIS A 82 -15.93 11.51 7.45
C HIS A 82 -16.36 12.85 6.85
N LEU A 83 -16.34 12.95 5.52
CA LEU A 83 -16.60 14.19 4.79
C LEU A 83 -18.07 14.65 4.84
N ALA A 84 -19.03 13.75 5.05
CA ALA A 84 -20.45 14.10 4.92
C ALA A 84 -21.36 13.27 5.84
N GLY A 85 -21.36 13.65 7.13
CA GLY A 85 -22.32 13.14 8.12
C GLY A 85 -22.14 11.67 8.54
N PRO A 86 -22.91 11.20 9.53
CA PRO A 86 -22.78 9.85 10.09
C PRO A 86 -23.20 8.72 9.13
N ASN A 87 -23.79 9.06 7.97
CA ASN A 87 -24.38 8.10 7.04
C ASN A 87 -23.49 7.77 5.84
N LEU A 88 -22.33 8.42 5.69
CA LEU A 88 -21.38 8.12 4.62
C LEU A 88 -20.13 7.42 5.18
N PRO A 89 -19.63 6.39 4.48
CA PRO A 89 -18.42 5.68 4.91
C PRO A 89 -17.24 6.65 4.93
N GLY A 90 -16.41 6.54 5.97
CA GLY A 90 -15.23 7.40 6.09
C GLY A 90 -14.21 7.10 4.99
N LEU A 91 -13.59 8.17 4.48
CA LEU A 91 -12.56 8.07 3.46
C LEU A 91 -11.23 7.71 4.14
N ARG A 92 -10.72 6.52 3.88
CA ARG A 92 -9.44 6.05 4.44
C ARG A 92 -8.27 6.50 3.57
N TYR A 93 -7.20 6.99 4.18
CA TYR A 93 -6.02 7.46 3.44
C TYR A 93 -5.32 6.34 2.67
N TRP A 94 -5.26 5.14 3.26
CA TRP A 94 -4.70 3.93 2.64
C TRP A 94 -5.79 3.00 2.08
N TYR A 95 -6.83 3.56 1.45
CA TYR A 95 -7.96 2.80 0.93
C TYR A 95 -7.53 1.67 -0.03
N GLY A 96 -7.89 0.43 0.29
CA GLY A 96 -7.59 -0.75 -0.51
C GLY A 96 -6.15 -1.26 -0.37
N ILE A 97 -5.21 -0.43 0.09
CA ILE A 97 -3.80 -0.81 0.24
C ILE A 97 -3.61 -1.71 1.47
N THR A 98 -4.21 -1.34 2.60
CA THR A 98 -4.15 -2.16 3.81
C THR A 98 -4.78 -3.54 3.59
N GLU A 99 -5.92 -3.59 2.90
CA GLU A 99 -6.64 -4.84 2.62
C GLU A 99 -5.86 -5.72 1.64
N ALA A 100 -5.32 -5.12 0.57
CA ALA A 100 -4.56 -5.86 -0.44
C ALA A 100 -3.28 -6.48 0.14
N LEU A 101 -2.59 -5.74 1.02
CA LEU A 101 -1.39 -6.24 1.69
C LEU A 101 -1.74 -7.33 2.73
N ALA A 102 -2.76 -7.09 3.56
CA ALA A 102 -3.23 -8.08 4.53
C ALA A 102 -3.73 -9.37 3.86
N ALA A 103 -4.42 -9.27 2.72
CA ALA A 103 -4.87 -10.43 1.94
C ALA A 103 -3.72 -11.28 1.40
N ARG A 104 -2.51 -10.72 1.27
CA ARG A 104 -1.29 -11.45 0.91
C ARG A 104 -0.50 -11.93 2.13
N GLY A 105 -1.05 -11.81 3.34
CA GLY A 105 -0.40 -12.24 4.59
C GLY A 105 0.66 -11.26 5.10
N VAL A 106 0.67 -10.01 4.63
CA VAL A 106 1.57 -8.98 5.14
C VAL A 106 0.98 -8.38 6.41
N GLU A 107 1.77 -8.31 7.48
CA GLU A 107 1.42 -7.57 8.70
C GLU A 107 1.54 -6.07 8.39
N VAL A 108 0.41 -5.34 8.44
CA VAL A 108 0.35 -3.91 8.14
C VAL A 108 -0.12 -3.13 9.35
N ILE A 109 0.62 -2.07 9.65
CA ILE A 109 0.37 -1.18 10.78
C ILE A 109 0.19 0.23 10.23
N THR A 110 -0.95 0.86 10.49
CA THR A 110 -1.16 2.28 10.23
C THR A 110 -0.59 3.11 11.38
N ALA A 111 0.24 4.10 11.03
CA ALA A 111 0.76 5.09 11.96
C ALA A 111 0.06 6.44 11.74
N THR A 112 -0.36 7.05 12.85
CA THR A 112 -1.06 8.33 12.85
C THR A 112 -0.14 9.38 13.46
N VAL A 113 0.27 10.34 12.64
CA VAL A 113 1.13 11.47 13.04
C VAL A 113 0.32 12.77 13.05
N PRO A 114 0.71 13.81 13.82
CA PRO A 114 -0.06 15.05 13.84
C PRO A 114 -0.01 15.76 12.47
N ALA A 115 -1.16 16.31 12.05
CA ALA A 115 -1.33 16.83 10.69
C ALA A 115 -0.51 18.10 10.39
N SER A 116 -0.28 18.97 11.37
CA SER A 116 0.36 20.29 11.19
C SER A 116 1.59 20.51 12.09
N ALA A 117 2.20 19.44 12.59
CA ALA A 117 3.39 19.47 13.45
C ALA A 117 4.68 19.52 12.63
N THR A 118 5.81 19.79 13.31
CA THR A 118 7.13 19.76 12.65
C THR A 118 7.54 18.34 12.24
N ILE A 119 8.59 18.21 11.42
CA ILE A 119 9.11 16.90 11.01
C ILE A 119 9.61 16.11 12.22
N GLU A 120 10.27 16.78 13.17
CA GLU A 120 10.80 16.18 14.38
C GLU A 120 9.70 15.60 15.26
N GLU A 121 8.63 16.37 15.49
CA GLU A 121 7.47 15.93 16.28
C GLU A 121 6.76 14.75 15.62
N ARG A 122 6.63 14.78 14.28
CA ARG A 122 6.04 13.68 13.51
C ARG A 122 6.91 12.43 13.57
N ALA A 123 8.23 12.56 13.45
CA ALA A 123 9.17 11.45 13.55
C ALA A 123 9.14 10.81 14.95
N ALA A 124 9.09 11.63 16.01
CA ALA A 124 8.96 11.14 17.38
C ALA A 124 7.65 10.36 17.58
N ARG A 125 6.52 10.87 17.07
CA ARG A 125 5.23 10.17 17.16
C ARG A 125 5.19 8.87 16.35
N LEU A 126 5.84 8.86 15.19
CA LEU A 126 6.01 7.65 14.38
C LEU A 126 6.84 6.61 15.14
N ALA A 127 7.96 7.01 15.73
CA ALA A 127 8.81 6.12 16.53
C ALA A 127 8.05 5.49 17.71
N GLU A 128 7.31 6.29 18.48
CA GLU A 128 6.47 5.78 19.58
C GLU A 128 5.43 4.75 19.09
N THR A 129 4.85 5.00 17.91
CA THR A 129 3.88 4.08 17.31
C THR A 129 4.54 2.77 16.89
N ILE A 130 5.76 2.82 16.35
CA ILE A 130 6.55 1.65 15.99
C ILE A 130 6.90 0.87 17.24
N GLU A 131 7.43 1.50 18.28
CA GLU A 131 7.80 0.82 19.53
C GLU A 131 6.60 0.10 20.15
N ARG A 132 5.44 0.75 20.18
CA ARG A 132 4.21 0.17 20.73
C ARG A 132 3.64 -0.97 19.89
N LYS A 133 3.66 -0.86 18.55
CA LYS A 133 2.94 -1.79 17.66
C LYS A 133 3.83 -2.86 17.02
N ALA A 134 5.12 -2.62 16.86
CA ALA A 134 6.05 -3.54 16.19
C ALA A 134 6.53 -4.68 17.10
N ASN A 135 6.26 -4.62 18.42
CA ASN A 135 6.59 -5.68 19.38
C ASN A 135 8.07 -6.12 19.32
N GLY A 136 8.98 -5.15 19.15
CA GLY A 136 10.42 -5.37 19.04
C GLY A 136 10.92 -5.95 17.70
N LYS A 137 10.04 -6.14 16.70
CA LYS A 137 10.45 -6.55 15.36
C LYS A 137 11.08 -5.37 14.59
N ALA A 138 12.05 -5.66 13.73
CA ALA A 138 12.42 -4.74 12.66
C ALA A 138 11.21 -4.50 11.74
N VAL A 139 11.08 -3.30 11.18
CA VAL A 139 9.92 -2.86 10.40
C VAL A 139 10.33 -2.28 9.05
N ASN A 140 9.43 -2.35 8.07
CA ASN A 140 9.53 -1.62 6.80
C ASN A 140 8.62 -0.40 6.85
N ILE A 141 9.11 0.79 6.52
CA ILE A 141 8.29 2.01 6.52
C ILE A 141 7.97 2.40 5.08
N ILE A 142 6.68 2.63 4.79
CA ILE A 142 6.21 3.24 3.54
C ILE A 142 5.58 4.57 3.90
N ALA A 143 6.20 5.64 3.42
CA ALA A 143 5.78 7.01 3.67
C ALA A 143 5.26 7.68 2.38
N HIS A 144 4.23 8.51 2.50
CA HIS A 144 3.70 9.32 1.39
C HIS A 144 3.79 10.81 1.70
N SER A 145 4.25 11.61 0.73
CA SER A 145 4.41 13.07 0.83
C SER A 145 5.35 13.46 1.98
N MET A 146 4.85 14.13 3.02
CA MET A 146 5.62 14.51 4.21
C MET A 146 5.84 13.32 5.17
N GLY A 147 5.21 12.17 4.90
CA GLY A 147 5.18 10.93 5.70
C GLY A 147 6.47 10.55 6.41
#